data_AF-A0A942TA45-F1
#
_entry.id   AF-A0A942TA45-F1
#
_cell.length_a   1.000
_cell.length_b   1.000
_cell.length_c   1.000
_cell.angle_alpha   90.00
_cell.angle_beta   90.00
_cell.angle_gamma   90.00
#
_symmetry.space_group_name_H-M   'P 1'
#
loop_
_entity.id
_entity.type
_entity.pdbx_description
1 polymer ?
#
loop_
_entity_poly.entity_id
_entity_poly.type
_entity_poly.pdbx_seq_one_letter_code
_entity_poly.pdbx_strand_id
1 'polypeptide(L)' 'MLGVAVTIVAAIMIIAFEIPKMRKKKLTKELWVFSVLMAMAVGLGIAESLNLSVPNPLNGVRIVLQPFSDFIYGLLK' A
#
# COMPACT_ATOMS: atom_id res chain seq x y z
N MET A 1 9.01 -6.72 -15.59
CA MET A 1 10.18 -5.83 -15.50
C MET A 1 9.79 -4.35 -15.58
N LEU A 2 8.92 -3.95 -16.53
CA LEU A 2 8.41 -2.57 -16.64
C LEU A 2 7.73 -2.07 -15.35
N GLY A 3 6.88 -2.88 -14.70
CA GLY A 3 6.22 -2.51 -13.44
C GLY A 3 7.21 -2.14 -12.33
N VAL A 4 8.16 -3.02 -12.03
CA VAL A 4 9.26 -2.76 -11.07
C VAL A 4 10.01 -1.46 -11.38
N ALA A 5 10.38 -1.24 -12.65
CA ALA A 5 11.10 -0.04 -13.06
C ALA A 5 10.29 1.23 -12.78
N VAL A 6 8.99 1.23 -13.11
CA VAL A 6 8.08 2.34 -12.84
C VAL A 6 7.94 2.58 -11.33
N THR A 7 7.76 1.53 -10.54
CA THR A 7 7.65 1.64 -9.07
C THR A 7 8.91 2.28 -8.46
N ILE A 8 10.10 1.85 -8.89
CA ILE A 8 11.37 2.40 -8.38
C ILE A 8 11.54 3.86 -8.78
N VAL A 9 11.27 4.20 -10.04
CA VAL A 9 11.39 5.58 -10.54
C VAL A 9 10.43 6.52 -9.81
N ALA A 10 9.18 6.09 -9.60
CA ALA A 10 8.19 6.84 -8.82
C ALA A 10 8.65 7.04 -7.37
N ALA A 11 9.15 5.98 -6.72
CA ALA A 11 9.64 6.05 -5.35
C ALA A 11 10.82 7.04 -5.21
N ILE A 12 11.78 7.00 -6.13
CA ILE A 12 12.92 7.93 -6.13
C ILE A 12 12.43 9.38 -6.27
N MET A 13 11.49 9.66 -7.17
CA MET A 13 10.93 11.00 -7.31
C MET A 13 10.28 11.47 -6.01
N ILE A 14 9.41 10.66 -5.41
CA ILE A 14 8.71 11.01 -4.17
C ILE A 14 9.72 11.30 -3.05
N ILE A 15 10.68 10.40 -2.84
CA ILE A 15 11.76 10.52 -1.85
C ILE A 15 12.56 11.81 -2.06
N ALA A 16 12.94 12.11 -3.31
CA ALA A 16 13.73 13.29 -3.66
C ALA A 16 12.99 14.60 -3.36
N PHE A 17 11.66 14.64 -3.42
CA PHE A 17 10.87 15.82 -3.06
C PHE A 17 10.55 15.90 -1.56
N GLU A 18 10.19 14.79 -0.92
CA GLU A 18 9.70 14.81 0.47
C GLU A 18 10.78 14.79 1.54
N ILE A 19 11.85 14.00 1.36
CA ILE A 19 12.96 13.95 2.33
C ILE A 19 13.59 15.34 2.58
N PRO A 20 13.97 16.15 1.56
CA PRO A 20 14.56 17.45 1.82
C PRO A 20 13.56 18.40 2.48
N LYS A 21 12.27 18.32 2.14
CA LYS A 21 11.21 19.13 2.76
C LYS A 21 11.06 18.82 4.24
N MET A 22 11.05 17.53 4.61
CA MET A 22 10.95 17.09 6.01
C MET A 22 12.22 17.39 6.81
N ARG A 23 13.41 17.20 6.21
CA ARG A 23 14.70 17.57 6.83
C ARG A 23 14.81 19.06 7.11
N LYS A 24 14.40 19.92 6.16
CA LYS A 24 14.38 21.38 6.36
C LYS A 24 13.50 21.80 7.54
N LYS A 25 12.39 21.08 7.76
CA LYS A 25 11.45 21.33 8.87
C LYS A 25 11.79 20.59 10.17
N LYS A 26 12.92 19.85 10.22
CA LYS A 26 13.35 19.01 11.36
C LYS A 26 12.28 18.00 11.83
N LEU A 27 11.45 17.52 10.90
CA LEU A 27 10.35 16.59 11.14
C LEU A 27 10.84 15.14 11.17
N THR A 28 11.50 14.75 12.25
CA THR A 28 12.17 13.43 12.35
C THR A 28 11.20 12.27 12.56
N LYS A 29 10.08 12.50 13.26
CA LYS A 29 9.05 11.47 13.49
C LYS A 29 8.28 11.18 12.20
N GLU A 30 7.93 12.22 11.48
CA GLU A 30 7.23 12.16 10.20
C GLU A 30 8.09 11.49 9.15
N LEU A 31 9.40 11.78 9.13
CA LEU A 31 10.35 11.13 8.23
C LEU A 31 10.47 9.62 8.51
N TRP A 32 10.35 9.21 9.77
CA TRP A 32 10.33 7.80 10.13
C TRP A 32 9.05 7.10 9.64
N VAL A 33 7.88 7.68 9.92
CA VAL A 33 6.59 7.16 9.43
C VAL A 33 6.55 7.10 7.90
N PHE A 34 7.01 8.17 7.22
CA PHE A 34 7.12 8.22 5.78
C PHE A 34 8.02 7.12 5.23
N SER A 35 9.17 6.88 5.86
CA SER A 35 10.11 5.85 5.43
C SER A 35 9.53 4.43 5.55
N VAL A 36 8.81 4.15 6.65
CA VAL A 36 8.11 2.87 6.82
C VAL A 36 7.02 2.70 5.76
N LEU A 37 6.18 3.72 5.56
CA LEU A 37 5.13 3.70 4.54
C LEU A 37 5.68 3.55 3.11
N MET A 38 6.77 4.26 2.78
CA MET A 38 7.41 4.12 1.47
C MET A 38 8.03 2.74 1.27
N ALA A 39 8.66 2.17 2.29
CA ALA A 39 9.18 0.80 2.21
C ALA A 39 8.04 -0.21 1.95
N MET A 40 6.90 -0.05 2.63
CA MET A 40 5.72 -0.88 2.38
C MET A 40 5.15 -0.69 0.96
N ALA A 41 5.00 0.56 0.50
CA ALA A 41 4.48 0.86 -0.82
C ALA A 41 5.36 0.28 -1.94
N VAL A 42 6.68 0.46 -1.84
CA VAL A 42 7.64 -0.09 -2.82
C VAL A 42 7.67 -1.61 -2.75
N GLY A 43 7.71 -2.19 -1.54
CA GLY A 43 7.70 -3.64 -1.35
C GLY A 43 6.46 -4.29 -1.96
N LEU A 44 5.28 -3.71 -1.73
CA LEU A 44 4.01 -4.19 -2.29
C LEU A 44 3.98 -4.01 -3.83
N GLY A 45 4.39 -2.86 -4.35
CA GLY A 45 4.41 -2.62 -5.80
C GLY A 45 5.38 -3.55 -6.55
N ILE A 46 6.53 -3.86 -5.94
CA ILE A 46 7.46 -4.85 -6.49
C ILE A 46 6.85 -6.26 -6.42
N ALA A 47 6.27 -6.64 -5.28
CA ALA A 47 5.64 -7.95 -5.12
C ALA A 47 4.51 -8.17 -6.12
N GLU A 48 3.66 -7.16 -6.33
CA GLU A 48 2.62 -7.15 -7.36
C GLU A 48 3.21 -7.28 -8.76
N SER A 49 4.24 -6.49 -9.09
CA SER A 49 4.89 -6.57 -10.41
C SER A 49 5.60 -7.90 -10.68
N LEU A 50 5.95 -8.64 -9.63
CA LEU A 50 6.52 -9.99 -9.71
C LEU A 50 5.44 -11.08 -9.76
N ASN A 51 4.14 -10.72 -9.81
CA ASN A 51 3.01 -11.64 -9.68
C ASN A 51 3.09 -12.52 -8.43
N LEU A 52 3.75 -12.04 -7.36
CA LEU A 52 3.63 -12.70 -6.07
C LEU A 52 2.17 -12.58 -5.63
N SER A 53 1.62 -13.65 -5.06
CA SER A 53 0.26 -13.63 -4.50
C SER A 53 0.23 -12.72 -3.28
N VAL A 54 0.11 -11.42 -3.53
CA VAL A 54 -0.21 -10.43 -2.52
C VAL A 54 -1.69 -10.64 -2.17
N PRO A 55 -2.02 -10.98 -0.91
CA PRO A 55 -3.41 -11.17 -0.52
C PRO A 55 -4.19 -9.90 -0.82
N ASN A 56 -5.16 -10.01 -1.72
CA ASN A 56 -5.98 -8.87 -2.12
C ASN A 56 -6.75 -8.38 -0.87
N PRO A 57 -6.64 -7.10 -0.47
CA PRO A 57 -7.39 -6.57 0.67
C PRO A 57 -8.91 -6.75 0.50
N LEU A 58 -9.41 -6.82 -0.74
CA LEU A 58 -10.81 -7.14 -1.02
C LEU A 58 -11.21 -8.54 -0.51
N ASN A 59 -10.28 -9.50 -0.43
CA ASN A 59 -10.56 -10.80 0.17
C ASN A 59 -10.78 -10.68 1.68
N GLY A 60 -10.04 -9.82 2.36
CA GLY A 60 -10.27 -9.52 3.78
C GLY A 60 -11.61 -8.82 4.01
N VAL A 61 -11.91 -7.82 3.18
CA VAL A 61 -13.23 -7.14 3.17
C VAL A 61 -14.35 -8.15 2.93
N ARG A 62 -14.18 -9.07 1.98
CA ARG A 62 -15.13 -10.14 1.69
C ARG A 62 -15.36 -11.05 2.90
N ILE A 63 -14.32 -11.46 3.62
CA ILE A 63 -14.48 -12.30 4.83
C ILE A 63 -15.34 -11.59 5.89
N VAL A 64 -15.18 -10.28 6.04
CA VAL A 64 -15.94 -9.50 7.03
C VAL A 64 -17.37 -9.23 6.57
N LEU A 65 -17.59 -8.93 5.28
CA LEU A 65 -18.89 -8.57 4.73
C LEU A 65 -19.76 -9.76 4.31
N GLN A 66 -19.15 -10.89 3.95
CA GLN A 66 -19.86 -12.09 3.55
C GLN A 66 -20.88 -12.58 4.60
N PRO A 67 -20.57 -12.67 5.92
CA PRO A 67 -21.57 -13.07 6.92
C PRO A 67 -22.73 -12.07 7.02
N PHE A 68 -22.49 -10.77 6.79
CA PHE A 68 -23.54 -9.76 6.78
C PHE A 68 -24.44 -9.89 5.54
N SER A 69 -23.85 -10.11 4.36
CA SER A 69 -24.60 -10.40 3.14
C SER A 69 -25.43 -11.68 3.30
N ASP A 70 -24.84 -12.76 3.83
CA ASP A 70 -25.54 -14.03 4.05
C ASP A 70 -26.70 -13.87 5.04
N PHE A 71 -26.54 -13.04 6.08
CA PHE A 71 -27.62 -12.69 7.01
C PHE A 71 -28.77 -11.95 6.31
N ILE A 72 -28.48 -10.96 5.47
CA ILE A 72 -29.52 -10.23 4.71
C ILE A 72 -30.21 -11.14 3.70
N TYR A 73 -29.46 -11.95 2.95
CA TYR A 73 -30.04 -12.91 2.00
C TYR A 73 -30.89 -13.97 2.71
N GLY A 74 -30.51 -14.37 3.93
CA GLY A 74 -31.29 -15.28 4.77
C GLY A 74 -32.58 -14.67 5.31
N LEU A 75 -32.64 -13.35 5.51
CA LEU A 75 -33.84 -12.61 5.94
C LEU A 75 -34.81 -12.30 4.81
N LEU A 76 -34.30 -12.21 3.58
CA LEU A 76 -35.09 -11.87 2.39
C LEU A 76 -35.74 -13.11 1.73
N LYS A 77 -35.37 -14.31 2.18
CA LYS A 77 -35.95 -15.59 1.78
C LYS A 77 -37.04 -16.02 2.75
#